data_AF-A0A3B0KC47-F1
#
_entry.id   AF-A0A3B0KC47-F1
#
_cell.length_a   1.000
_cell.length_b   1.000
_cell.length_c   1.000
_cell.angle_alpha   90.00
_cell.angle_beta   90.00
_cell.angle_gamma   90.00
#
_symmetry.space_group_name_H-M   'P 1'
#
loop_
_entity.id
_entity.type
_entity.pdbx_description
1 polymer ?
#
loop_
_entity_poly.entity_id
_entity_poly.type
_entity_poly.pdbx_seq_one_letter_code
_entity_poly.pdbx_strand_id
1 'polypeptide(L)'
;MLFKHILSSYTKPHPLAVRLKTLLLNESKYCHRYKSFAAAMSEALDKLELDNAAKKAAKAVEDEAVKDTNRIKRNLKRKKWVDWKTQDDEEAANGTKRAPFDPADRIKRKKSAILLSYCGANYYGMQRNPGMQTIEEELFKAMLKHKWITEDSYDQAQIACFQRAARTDKGVSAARQICSVKLPEELDLEAFNADLPEQIRLFGVERVTKGFNAKDQCNARTYTYTLPTVAFAPCEAESEQETFRIGTELLEKVKETLKLYEGTKNFHNFTSKKNFLDPSAKRFIMSFTSSEPFQSPHGVEFVTLKVKGQSFMLHQIRKMVGLAIAIVRGNTTAITLERALTEERLDLPMAPGLGLVLDTVHYERYNERYGKDGIHNPLTWEAQETQVQDFVERQIFSQIYKTEAEQRNMLDWIGTLHYHSYDTRKDEPPPAPVGGKSSKADDDNDE
;
A
#
# COMPACT_ATOMS: atom_id res chain seq x y z
N MET A 1 -7.06 51.46 -19.72
CA MET A 1 -6.13 50.83 -20.69
C MET A 1 -5.34 49.75 -19.95
N LEU A 2 -5.17 48.58 -20.59
CA LEU A 2 -4.40 47.40 -20.13
C LEU A 2 -4.82 46.78 -18.79
N PHE A 3 -5.84 45.90 -18.82
CA PHE A 3 -5.88 44.56 -18.18
C PHE A 3 -7.28 43.95 -18.35
N LYS A 4 -7.69 43.75 -19.61
CA LYS A 4 -8.95 43.08 -19.98
C LYS A 4 -8.77 42.22 -21.24
N HIS A 5 -7.59 41.63 -21.42
CA HIS A 5 -7.20 40.98 -22.68
C HIS A 5 -6.38 39.69 -22.55
N ILE A 6 -6.48 38.96 -21.45
CA ILE A 6 -5.97 37.58 -21.36
C ILE A 6 -6.92 36.80 -20.46
N LEU A 7 -7.89 36.09 -21.06
CA LEU A 7 -8.67 34.93 -20.53
C LEU A 7 -10.05 34.80 -21.20
N SER A 8 -10.11 34.73 -22.54
CA SER A 8 -11.36 34.32 -23.21
C SER A 8 -11.12 33.62 -24.55
N SER A 9 -10.22 32.63 -24.60
CA SER A 9 -10.03 31.87 -25.83
C SER A 9 -9.36 30.51 -25.62
N TYR A 10 -9.93 29.60 -24.83
CA TYR A 10 -9.56 28.17 -24.91
C TYR A 10 -10.73 27.25 -24.55
N THR A 11 -11.82 27.33 -25.33
CA THR A 11 -12.80 26.25 -25.48
C THR A 11 -13.37 26.28 -26.90
N LYS A 12 -12.58 25.88 -27.89
CA LYS A 12 -13.10 25.43 -29.20
C LYS A 12 -12.28 24.23 -29.66
N PRO A 13 -12.90 23.19 -30.23
CA PRO A 13 -12.17 22.07 -30.84
C PRO A 13 -11.32 22.61 -31.99
N HIS A 14 -10.11 22.08 -32.12
CA HIS A 14 -9.09 22.54 -33.06
C HIS A 14 -9.64 22.50 -34.50
N PRO A 15 -9.58 23.60 -35.28
CA PRO A 15 -10.15 23.68 -36.64
C PRO A 15 -9.43 22.80 -37.68
N LEU A 16 -8.44 22.00 -37.27
CA LEU A 16 -7.79 20.98 -38.10
C LEU A 16 -8.53 19.64 -38.06
N ALA A 17 -9.14 19.27 -36.93
CA ALA A 17 -9.81 17.98 -36.77
C ALA A 17 -11.11 17.89 -37.60
N VAL A 18 -11.89 18.98 -37.64
CA VAL A 18 -13.10 19.07 -38.46
C VAL A 18 -12.75 19.13 -39.96
N ARG A 19 -11.67 19.83 -40.32
CA ARG A 19 -11.21 19.99 -41.71
C ARG A 19 -10.63 18.69 -42.29
N LEU A 20 -9.97 17.86 -41.47
CA LEU A 20 -9.54 16.51 -41.86
C LEU A 20 -10.72 15.56 -42.07
N LYS A 21 -11.75 15.63 -41.21
CA LYS A 21 -12.94 14.77 -41.31
C LYS A 21 -13.72 15.05 -42.60
N THR A 22 -13.81 16.30 -43.03
CA THR A 22 -14.46 16.70 -44.29
C THR A 22 -13.63 16.35 -45.54
N LEU A 23 -12.30 16.41 -45.46
CA LEU A 23 -11.42 16.06 -46.59
C LEU A 23 -11.39 14.54 -46.87
N LEU A 24 -11.48 13.70 -45.84
CA LEU A 24 -11.49 12.23 -45.98
C LEU A 24 -12.80 11.66 -46.55
N LEU A 25 -13.89 12.43 -46.52
CA LEU A 25 -15.20 12.01 -47.04
C LEU A 25 -15.41 12.34 -48.52
N ASN A 26 -14.57 13.19 -49.14
CA ASN A 26 -14.87 13.77 -50.47
C ASN A 26 -13.94 13.36 -51.62
N GLU A 27 -12.94 12.51 -51.41
CA GLU A 27 -12.13 11.98 -52.52
C GLU A 27 -12.43 10.51 -52.81
N SER A 28 -13.55 10.28 -53.49
CA SER A 28 -13.81 9.06 -54.23
C SER A 28 -13.08 9.13 -55.58
N LYS A 29 -11.84 8.64 -55.62
CA LYS A 29 -11.17 7.96 -56.74
C LYS A 29 -9.73 7.75 -56.31
N TYR A 30 -9.37 6.50 -55.99
CA TYR A 30 -8.03 5.89 -55.92
C TYR A 30 -7.85 4.97 -54.68
N CYS A 31 -7.51 3.72 -54.97
CA CYS A 31 -6.74 2.77 -54.15
C CYS A 31 -7.43 2.07 -52.94
N HIS A 32 -7.68 0.77 -53.13
CA HIS A 32 -8.15 -0.21 -52.12
C HIS A 32 -7.30 -0.34 -50.84
N ARG A 33 -6.11 0.28 -50.78
CA ARG A 33 -5.15 0.17 -49.66
C ARG A 33 -5.34 1.22 -48.54
N TYR A 34 -6.15 2.26 -48.74
CA TYR A 34 -6.39 3.33 -47.74
C TYR A 34 -7.60 3.10 -46.83
N LYS A 35 -8.51 2.18 -47.18
CA LYS A 35 -9.69 1.87 -46.37
C LYS A 35 -9.34 1.26 -45.00
N SER A 36 -8.26 0.46 -44.92
CA SER A 36 -7.81 -0.11 -43.65
C SER A 36 -7.13 0.92 -42.74
N PHE A 37 -6.37 1.86 -43.31
CA PHE A 37 -5.71 2.92 -42.55
C PHE A 37 -6.71 3.95 -42.00
N ALA A 38 -7.68 4.37 -42.83
CA ALA A 38 -8.74 5.27 -42.40
C ALA A 38 -9.62 4.64 -41.30
N ALA A 39 -9.94 3.35 -41.42
CA ALA A 39 -10.67 2.61 -40.39
C ALA A 39 -9.87 2.48 -39.09
N ALA A 40 -8.59 2.11 -39.17
CA ALA A 40 -7.71 2.01 -38.00
C ALA A 40 -7.50 3.35 -37.28
N MET A 41 -7.39 4.45 -38.04
CA MET A 41 -7.25 5.79 -37.49
C MET A 41 -8.55 6.31 -36.86
N SER A 42 -9.70 5.93 -37.41
CA SER A 42 -11.01 6.19 -36.78
C SER A 42 -11.14 5.45 -35.44
N GLU A 43 -10.80 4.17 -35.42
CA GLU A 43 -10.85 3.35 -34.19
C GLU A 43 -9.89 3.86 -33.11
N ALA A 44 -8.70 4.32 -33.51
CA ALA A 44 -7.73 4.94 -32.59
C ALA A 44 -8.22 6.27 -32.02
N LEU A 45 -8.92 7.09 -32.82
CA LEU A 45 -9.54 8.33 -32.37
C LEU A 45 -10.70 8.06 -31.41
N ASP A 46 -11.54 7.07 -31.70
CA ASP A 46 -12.66 6.69 -30.83
C ASP A 46 -12.14 6.15 -29.48
N LYS A 47 -11.06 5.36 -29.47
CA LYS A 47 -10.37 4.93 -28.23
C LYS A 47 -9.81 6.11 -27.43
N LEU A 48 -9.21 7.09 -28.10
CA LEU A 48 -8.68 8.28 -27.45
C LEU A 48 -9.79 9.15 -26.83
N GLU A 49 -10.95 9.24 -27.50
CA GLU A 49 -12.12 9.94 -26.96
C GLU A 49 -12.69 9.24 -25.73
N LEU A 50 -12.78 7.91 -25.76
CA LEU A 50 -13.20 7.10 -24.60
C LEU A 50 -12.23 7.22 -23.42
N ASP A 51 -10.92 7.15 -23.66
CA ASP A 51 -9.90 7.32 -22.62
C ASP A 51 -9.93 8.72 -22.00
N ASN A 52 -10.14 9.75 -22.82
CA ASN A 52 -10.27 11.11 -22.34
C ASN A 52 -11.57 11.32 -21.56
N ALA A 53 -12.66 10.67 -21.97
CA ALA A 53 -13.92 10.67 -21.24
C ALA A 53 -13.77 9.96 -19.88
N ALA A 54 -13.10 8.81 -19.84
CA ALA A 54 -12.80 8.07 -18.61
C ALA A 54 -11.90 8.88 -17.65
N LYS A 55 -10.85 9.54 -18.16
CA LYS A 55 -9.99 10.44 -17.36
C LYS A 55 -10.77 11.64 -16.83
N LYS A 56 -11.69 12.19 -17.62
CA LYS A 56 -12.55 13.30 -17.20
C LYS A 56 -13.56 12.86 -16.14
N ALA A 57 -14.10 11.65 -16.25
CA ALA A 57 -14.97 11.05 -15.24
C ALA A 57 -14.20 10.77 -13.94
N ALA A 58 -13.02 10.16 -14.00
CA ALA A 58 -12.17 9.92 -12.84
C ALA A 58 -11.78 11.22 -12.12
N LYS A 59 -11.41 12.26 -12.90
CA LYS A 59 -11.14 13.59 -12.35
C LYS A 59 -12.39 14.24 -11.73
N ALA A 60 -13.57 14.03 -12.30
CA ALA A 60 -14.82 14.53 -11.72
C ALA A 60 -15.17 13.83 -10.41
N VAL A 61 -14.90 12.53 -10.28
CA VAL A 61 -15.05 11.76 -9.03
C VAL A 61 -14.04 12.24 -7.98
N GLU A 62 -12.79 12.46 -8.36
CA GLU A 62 -11.76 13.03 -7.47
C GLU A 62 -12.11 14.45 -7.02
N ASP A 63 -12.58 15.31 -7.94
CA ASP A 63 -13.04 16.66 -7.63
C ASP A 63 -14.29 16.65 -6.72
N GLU A 64 -15.22 15.70 -6.89
CA GLU A 64 -16.37 15.51 -6.00
C GLU A 64 -15.94 14.99 -4.61
N ALA A 65 -15.00 14.04 -4.51
CA ALA A 65 -14.46 13.60 -3.22
C ALA A 65 -13.76 14.74 -2.45
N VAL A 66 -13.06 15.62 -3.17
CA VAL A 66 -12.46 16.85 -2.62
C VAL A 66 -13.54 17.87 -2.21
N LYS A 67 -14.62 18.01 -2.99
CA LYS A 67 -15.76 18.85 -2.61
C LYS A 67 -16.51 18.30 -1.41
N ASP A 68 -16.67 16.99 -1.29
CA ASP A 68 -17.34 16.34 -0.16
C ASP A 68 -16.52 16.43 1.12
N THR A 69 -15.20 16.23 1.05
CA THR A 69 -14.33 16.52 2.21
C THR A 69 -14.37 18.00 2.61
N ASN A 70 -14.47 18.93 1.64
CA ASN A 70 -14.66 20.35 1.93
C ASN A 70 -16.07 20.68 2.43
N ARG A 71 -17.10 19.96 1.99
CA ARG A 71 -18.50 20.05 2.45
C ARG A 71 -18.62 19.55 3.88
N ILE A 72 -17.99 18.42 4.21
CA ILE A 72 -17.86 17.86 5.56
C ILE A 72 -17.11 18.86 6.45
N LYS A 73 -15.96 19.41 6.01
CA LYS A 73 -15.24 20.47 6.76
C LYS A 73 -16.08 21.74 6.95
N ARG A 74 -16.86 22.15 5.95
CA ARG A 74 -17.80 23.28 6.08
C ARG A 74 -18.95 22.95 7.01
N ASN A 75 -19.50 21.74 6.99
CA ASN A 75 -20.57 21.30 7.87
C ASN A 75 -20.09 21.19 9.33
N LEU A 76 -18.86 20.73 9.56
CA LEU A 76 -18.19 20.79 10.86
C LEU A 76 -17.96 22.23 11.34
N LYS A 77 -17.65 23.17 10.43
CA LYS A 77 -17.57 24.62 10.73
C LYS A 77 -18.94 25.31 10.84
N ARG A 78 -19.99 24.74 10.22
CA ARG A 78 -21.38 25.22 10.21
C ARG A 78 -22.24 24.58 11.29
N LYS A 79 -21.72 23.65 12.11
CA LYS A 79 -22.23 23.44 13.46
C LYS A 79 -22.12 24.81 14.14
N LYS A 80 -23.19 25.60 13.99
CA LYS A 80 -23.44 26.87 14.66
C LYS A 80 -23.01 26.68 16.11
N TRP A 81 -22.41 27.69 16.71
CA TRP A 81 -22.58 27.86 18.14
C TRP A 81 -24.08 27.86 18.38
N VAL A 82 -24.60 26.73 18.83
CA VAL A 82 -25.99 26.63 19.23
C VAL A 82 -26.01 27.30 20.59
N ASP A 83 -26.76 28.40 20.69
CA ASP A 83 -27.15 28.93 21.97
C ASP A 83 -28.03 27.86 22.63
N TRP A 84 -27.45 27.14 23.59
CA TRP A 84 -28.01 25.93 24.18
C TRP A 84 -29.34 26.21 24.87
N LYS A 85 -29.57 27.44 25.35
CA LYS A 85 -30.85 27.85 25.94
C LYS A 85 -32.02 27.76 24.97
N THR A 86 -31.83 28.22 23.73
CA THR A 86 -32.93 28.28 22.75
C THR A 86 -33.30 26.91 22.22
N GLN A 87 -32.36 25.96 22.23
CA GLN A 87 -32.57 24.60 21.75
C GLN A 87 -33.14 23.68 22.84
N ASP A 88 -32.74 23.89 24.10
CA ASP A 88 -33.31 23.18 25.25
C ASP A 88 -34.80 23.52 25.45
N ASP A 89 -35.22 24.76 25.16
CA ASP A 89 -36.63 25.17 25.22
C ASP A 89 -37.49 24.50 24.11
N GLU A 90 -36.94 24.25 22.92
CA GLU A 90 -37.62 23.55 21.82
C GLU A 90 -37.62 22.00 21.97
N GLU A 91 -36.53 21.41 22.47
CA GLU A 91 -36.42 19.96 22.69
C GLU A 91 -37.23 19.48 23.91
N ALA A 92 -37.34 20.32 24.95
CA ALA A 92 -38.24 20.07 26.08
C ALA A 92 -39.72 20.07 25.67
N ALA A 93 -40.09 20.87 24.66
CA ALA A 93 -41.45 20.90 24.12
C ALA A 93 -41.82 19.65 23.30
N ASN A 94 -40.83 18.95 22.72
CA ASN A 94 -41.03 17.77 21.87
C ASN A 94 -40.76 16.42 22.56
N GLY A 95 -40.52 16.39 23.88
CA GLY A 95 -40.42 15.15 24.66
C GLY A 95 -39.28 14.20 24.27
N THR A 96 -38.36 14.63 23.40
CA THR A 96 -37.24 13.80 22.95
C THR A 96 -36.05 14.10 23.86
N LYS A 97 -35.77 13.22 24.83
CA LYS A 97 -34.56 13.36 25.65
C LYS A 97 -33.33 13.22 24.76
N ARG A 98 -32.49 14.25 24.72
CA ARG A 98 -31.20 14.25 24.03
C ARG A 98 -30.37 13.05 24.50
N ALA A 99 -29.63 12.41 23.58
CA ALA A 99 -28.61 11.45 23.96
C ALA A 99 -27.66 12.12 24.98
N PRO A 100 -27.30 11.45 26.08
CA PRO A 100 -26.40 12.02 27.09
C PRO A 100 -25.11 12.51 26.43
N PHE A 101 -24.74 13.76 26.68
CA PHE A 101 -23.50 14.35 26.17
C PHE A 101 -22.29 13.55 26.69
N ASP A 102 -21.49 12.96 25.79
CA ASP A 102 -20.30 12.21 26.19
C ASP A 102 -19.19 13.19 26.62
N PRO A 103 -18.66 13.10 27.86
CA PRO A 103 -17.49 13.87 28.28
C PRO A 103 -16.30 13.80 27.30
N ALA A 104 -16.17 12.73 26.50
CA ALA A 104 -15.16 12.60 25.45
C ALA A 104 -15.25 13.69 24.36
N ASP A 105 -16.41 14.32 24.18
CA ASP A 105 -16.60 15.42 23.21
C ASP A 105 -15.92 16.73 23.65
N ARG A 106 -15.61 16.88 24.94
CA ARG A 106 -14.87 18.05 25.47
C ARG A 106 -13.36 17.93 25.37
N ILE A 107 -12.84 16.73 25.11
CA ILE A 107 -11.40 16.50 25.08
C ILE A 107 -10.80 17.11 23.81
N LYS A 108 -9.89 18.06 23.98
CA LYS A 108 -9.16 18.69 22.88
C LYS A 108 -8.17 17.67 22.29
N ARG A 109 -8.36 17.35 21.01
CA ARG A 109 -7.50 16.42 20.28
C ARG A 109 -6.57 17.15 19.31
N LYS A 110 -5.29 16.78 19.32
CA LYS A 110 -4.23 17.32 18.44
C LYS A 110 -3.71 16.22 17.53
N LYS A 111 -3.16 16.62 16.38
CA LYS A 111 -2.60 15.66 15.40
C LYS A 111 -1.29 15.10 15.95
N SER A 112 -1.20 13.79 16.02
CA SER A 112 -0.04 13.05 16.52
C SER A 112 0.36 11.95 15.53
N ALA A 113 1.64 11.63 15.50
CA ALA A 113 2.17 10.41 14.91
C ALA A 113 2.32 9.35 16.02
N ILE A 114 1.99 8.10 15.72
CA ILE A 114 2.15 6.96 16.62
C ILE A 114 3.12 5.96 16.01
N LEU A 115 3.99 5.41 16.85
CA LEU A 115 4.88 4.30 16.52
C LEU A 115 4.24 2.99 16.99
N LEU A 116 3.89 2.16 16.00
CA LEU A 116 3.18 0.91 16.18
C LEU A 116 4.03 -0.25 15.66
N SER A 117 4.08 -1.34 16.43
CA SER A 117 4.67 -2.60 16.01
C SER A 117 3.64 -3.71 16.15
N TYR A 118 3.67 -4.67 15.24
CA TYR A 118 2.79 -5.84 15.29
C TYR A 118 3.35 -7.04 14.55
N CYS A 119 3.02 -8.23 15.05
CA CYS A 119 3.09 -9.47 14.30
C CYS A 119 1.81 -9.64 13.48
N GLY A 120 1.95 -9.76 12.17
CA GLY A 120 0.82 -9.84 11.24
C GLY A 120 0.16 -11.23 11.16
N ALA A 121 0.71 -12.22 11.86
CA ALA A 121 0.15 -13.57 11.91
C ALA A 121 -1.31 -13.54 12.38
N ASN A 122 -2.18 -14.31 11.71
CA ASN A 122 -3.63 -14.37 11.97
C ASN A 122 -4.42 -13.07 11.74
N TYR A 123 -3.81 -12.00 11.21
CA TYR A 123 -4.52 -10.79 10.80
C TYR A 123 -4.65 -10.68 9.27
N TYR A 124 -5.75 -10.07 8.83
CA TYR A 124 -6.03 -9.79 7.42
C TYR A 124 -5.44 -8.45 6.96
N GLY A 125 -4.25 -8.12 7.48
CA GLY A 125 -3.50 -6.92 7.16
C GLY A 125 -3.78 -5.76 8.12
N MET A 126 -3.25 -4.59 7.76
CA MET A 126 -3.37 -3.37 8.58
C MET A 126 -4.78 -2.77 8.53
N GLN A 127 -5.29 -2.55 7.31
CA GLN A 127 -6.49 -1.74 7.07
C GLN A 127 -7.76 -2.50 7.46
N ARG A 128 -8.73 -1.81 8.09
CA ARG A 128 -10.06 -2.38 8.41
C ARG A 128 -10.81 -2.80 7.15
N ASN A 129 -11.29 -4.05 7.17
CA ASN A 129 -12.27 -4.59 6.24
C ASN A 129 -13.43 -5.17 7.08
N PRO A 130 -14.71 -4.97 6.69
CA PRO A 130 -15.86 -5.44 7.44
C PRO A 130 -15.79 -6.94 7.76
N GLY A 131 -16.03 -7.31 9.02
CA GLY A 131 -16.06 -8.71 9.47
C GLY A 131 -14.69 -9.40 9.61
N MET A 132 -13.58 -8.72 9.30
CA MET A 132 -12.24 -9.28 9.35
C MET A 132 -11.44 -8.75 10.54
N GLN A 133 -10.61 -9.61 11.13
CA GLN A 133 -9.68 -9.16 12.17
C GLN A 133 -8.47 -8.48 11.53
N THR A 134 -8.26 -7.21 11.85
CA THR A 134 -7.17 -6.38 11.30
C THR A 134 -6.51 -5.58 12.41
N ILE A 135 -5.28 -5.10 12.16
CA ILE A 135 -4.52 -4.35 13.16
C ILE A 135 -5.22 -3.04 13.52
N GLU A 136 -5.79 -2.33 12.54
CA GLU A 136 -6.55 -1.11 12.79
C GLU A 136 -7.86 -1.38 13.55
N GLU A 137 -8.46 -2.58 13.40
CA GLU A 137 -9.66 -2.92 14.16
C GLU A 137 -9.36 -2.95 15.66
N GLU A 138 -8.34 -3.73 16.06
CA GLU A 138 -7.86 -3.81 17.44
C GLU A 138 -7.42 -2.44 17.97
N LEU A 139 -6.69 -1.68 17.15
CA LEU A 139 -6.20 -0.36 17.54
C LEU A 139 -7.34 0.59 17.89
N PHE A 140 -8.40 0.72 17.06
CA PHE A 140 -9.45 1.67 17.45
C PHE A 140 -10.38 1.12 18.52
N LYS A 141 -10.54 -0.20 18.68
CA LYS A 141 -11.28 -0.75 19.82
C LYS A 141 -10.64 -0.31 21.13
N ALA A 142 -9.32 -0.42 21.23
CA ALA A 142 -8.56 0.11 22.35
C ALA A 142 -8.69 1.65 22.45
N MET A 143 -8.55 2.40 21.35
CA MET A 143 -8.66 3.87 21.40
C MET A 143 -10.05 4.35 21.85
N LEU A 144 -11.12 3.65 21.47
CA LEU A 144 -12.47 3.96 21.90
C LEU A 144 -12.64 3.66 23.39
N LYS A 145 -12.16 2.51 23.86
CA LYS A 145 -12.18 2.12 25.28
C LYS A 145 -11.48 3.14 26.18
N HIS A 146 -10.31 3.63 25.76
CA HIS A 146 -9.56 4.68 26.48
C HIS A 146 -10.04 6.10 26.19
N LYS A 147 -11.13 6.29 25.41
CA LYS A 147 -11.69 7.59 25.04
C LYS A 147 -10.72 8.51 24.28
N TRP A 148 -9.71 7.93 23.64
CA TRP A 148 -8.79 8.67 22.76
C TRP A 148 -9.53 9.17 21.51
N ILE A 149 -10.51 8.41 21.04
CA ILE A 149 -11.40 8.77 19.94
C ILE A 149 -12.87 8.75 20.39
N THR A 150 -13.75 9.31 19.56
CA THR A 150 -15.21 9.24 19.75
C THR A 150 -15.81 8.05 19.00
N GLU A 151 -17.06 7.70 19.30
CA GLU A 151 -17.81 6.67 18.56
C GLU A 151 -17.93 7.01 17.07
N ASP A 152 -18.28 8.26 16.73
CA ASP A 152 -18.24 8.76 15.35
C ASP A 152 -16.89 8.50 14.65
N SER A 153 -15.79 8.69 15.40
CA SER A 153 -14.43 8.49 14.88
C SER A 153 -14.05 7.02 14.74
N TYR A 154 -14.67 6.14 15.54
CA TYR A 154 -14.54 4.70 15.45
C TYR A 154 -15.18 4.19 14.16
N ASP A 155 -16.41 4.62 13.88
CA ASP A 155 -17.14 4.25 12.67
C ASP A 155 -16.50 4.87 11.42
N GLN A 156 -16.06 6.12 11.52
CA GLN A 156 -15.45 6.86 10.43
C GLN A 156 -14.07 7.36 10.80
N ALA A 157 -13.05 6.55 10.49
CA ALA A 157 -11.65 6.86 10.73
C ALA A 157 -11.17 8.22 10.17
N GLN A 158 -11.85 8.75 9.15
CA GLN A 158 -11.56 10.08 8.57
C GLN A 158 -11.83 11.23 9.55
N ILE A 159 -12.77 11.07 10.49
CA ILE A 159 -13.10 12.09 11.50
C ILE A 159 -11.90 12.29 12.45
N ALA A 160 -11.27 11.19 12.88
CA ALA A 160 -10.00 11.21 13.60
C ALA A 160 -8.79 11.57 12.71
N CYS A 161 -9.01 11.76 11.41
CA CYS A 161 -7.99 11.98 10.39
C CYS A 161 -6.92 10.88 10.39
N PHE A 162 -7.31 9.62 10.63
CA PHE A 162 -6.41 8.48 10.69
C PHE A 162 -5.77 8.21 9.32
N GLN A 163 -4.44 8.11 9.28
CA GLN A 163 -3.68 7.73 8.09
C GLN A 163 -2.52 6.84 8.50
N ARG A 164 -2.21 5.84 7.68
CA ARG A 164 -1.12 4.87 7.88
C ARG A 164 -0.01 5.08 6.85
N ALA A 165 1.24 4.92 7.25
CA ALA A 165 2.38 5.09 6.36
C ALA A 165 2.51 3.97 5.31
N ALA A 166 2.15 2.76 5.72
CA ALA A 166 2.11 1.57 4.88
C ALA A 166 0.81 0.79 5.09
N ARG A 167 0.26 0.24 4.01
CA ARG A 167 -0.79 -0.79 4.07
C ARG A 167 -0.08 -2.12 3.91
N THR A 168 0.00 -2.89 4.99
CA THR A 168 0.59 -4.23 4.98
C THR A 168 -0.48 -5.25 4.59
N ASP A 169 -0.09 -6.23 3.77
CA ASP A 169 -0.97 -7.31 3.31
C ASP A 169 -1.27 -8.30 4.45
N LYS A 170 -2.19 -9.24 4.20
CA LYS A 170 -2.49 -10.36 5.11
C LYS A 170 -1.20 -11.09 5.54
N GLY A 171 -1.03 -11.30 6.84
CA GLY A 171 0.12 -12.02 7.40
C GLY A 171 1.42 -11.21 7.49
N VAL A 172 1.48 -9.99 6.96
CA VAL A 172 2.70 -9.17 6.94
C VAL A 172 2.86 -8.41 8.25
N SER A 173 4.04 -8.49 8.86
CA SER A 173 4.35 -7.86 10.15
C SER A 173 4.93 -6.44 9.97
N ALA A 174 5.02 -5.67 11.06
CA ALA A 174 5.70 -4.38 11.06
C ALA A 174 6.46 -4.14 12.36
N ALA A 175 7.72 -3.76 12.24
CA ALA A 175 8.55 -3.31 13.34
C ALA A 175 8.28 -1.85 13.68
N ARG A 176 8.17 -0.96 12.70
CA ARG A 176 8.01 0.49 12.92
C ARG A 176 6.96 1.09 12.00
N GLN A 177 5.71 0.62 12.10
CA GLN A 177 4.59 1.26 11.41
C GLN A 177 4.32 2.63 12.02
N ILE A 178 4.20 3.65 11.16
CA ILE A 178 3.81 4.99 11.59
C ILE A 178 2.39 5.27 11.13
N CYS A 179 1.54 5.65 12.09
CA CYS A 179 0.21 6.17 11.78
C CYS A 179 0.08 7.61 12.27
N SER A 180 -0.82 8.37 11.68
CA SER A 180 -1.15 9.72 12.13
C SER A 180 -2.61 9.82 12.46
N VAL A 181 -2.94 10.35 13.63
CA VAL A 181 -4.30 10.36 14.18
C VAL A 181 -4.46 11.56 15.12
N LYS A 182 -5.69 12.04 15.31
CA LYS A 182 -5.96 13.07 16.33
C LYS A 182 -6.16 12.42 17.69
N LEU A 183 -5.31 12.74 18.65
CA LEU A 183 -5.32 12.16 20.00
C LEU A 183 -5.39 13.26 21.08
N PRO A 184 -5.88 12.94 22.28
CA PRO A 184 -5.72 13.77 23.48
C PRO A 184 -4.25 14.08 23.80
N GLU A 185 -4.02 15.06 24.67
CA GLU A 185 -2.66 15.41 25.11
C GLU A 185 -2.14 14.47 26.20
N GLU A 186 -3.00 14.07 27.12
CA GLU A 186 -2.68 13.11 28.18
C GLU A 186 -3.05 11.71 27.71
N LEU A 187 -2.04 10.86 27.54
CA LEU A 187 -2.17 9.48 27.05
C LEU A 187 -1.47 8.55 28.03
N ASP A 188 -2.17 7.51 28.46
CA ASP A 188 -1.60 6.41 29.24
C ASP A 188 -1.29 5.25 28.29
N LEU A 189 -0.01 5.15 27.89
CA LEU A 189 0.47 4.13 26.96
C LEU A 189 0.53 2.74 27.59
N GLU A 190 0.76 2.66 28.90
CA GLU A 190 0.86 1.38 29.61
C GLU A 190 -0.52 0.74 29.72
N ALA A 191 -1.52 1.50 30.16
CA ALA A 191 -2.90 1.03 30.21
C ALA A 191 -3.41 0.68 28.80
N PHE A 192 -3.06 1.47 27.78
CA PHE A 192 -3.43 1.20 26.40
C PHE A 192 -2.84 -0.11 25.87
N ASN A 193 -1.55 -0.34 26.10
CA ASN A 193 -0.89 -1.58 25.69
C ASN A 193 -1.38 -2.81 26.48
N ALA A 194 -1.87 -2.65 27.70
CA ALA A 194 -2.46 -3.73 28.48
C ALA A 194 -3.76 -4.26 27.87
N ASP A 195 -4.50 -3.41 27.16
CA ASP A 195 -5.74 -3.77 26.45
C ASP A 195 -5.51 -4.27 25.01
N LEU A 196 -4.28 -4.16 24.50
CA LEU A 196 -3.91 -4.70 23.19
C LEU A 196 -3.38 -6.15 23.31
N PRO A 197 -3.68 -7.02 22.33
CA PRO A 197 -3.06 -8.34 22.22
C PRO A 197 -1.53 -8.24 22.25
N GLU A 198 -0.84 -9.23 22.83
CA GLU A 198 0.62 -9.22 23.01
C GLU A 198 1.40 -8.94 21.72
N GLN A 199 0.86 -9.42 20.60
CA GLN A 199 1.37 -9.25 19.25
C GLN A 199 1.16 -7.85 18.63
N ILE A 200 0.60 -6.87 19.36
CA ILE A 200 0.44 -5.48 18.94
C ILE A 200 0.90 -4.55 20.07
N ARG A 201 1.85 -3.66 19.80
CA ARG A 201 2.37 -2.72 20.80
C ARG A 201 2.57 -1.33 20.21
N LEU A 202 2.22 -0.32 21.00
CA LEU A 202 2.44 1.09 20.70
C LEU A 202 3.60 1.60 21.56
N PHE A 203 4.68 2.01 20.92
CA PHE A 203 5.93 2.38 21.60
C PHE A 203 6.08 3.88 21.83
N GLY A 204 5.39 4.71 21.04
CA GLY A 204 5.55 6.14 21.15
C GLY A 204 4.45 6.93 20.46
N VAL A 205 4.24 8.15 20.95
CA VAL A 205 3.33 9.14 20.37
C VAL A 205 4.05 10.47 20.34
N GLU A 206 4.11 11.08 19.17
CA GLU A 206 4.73 12.38 18.98
C GLU A 206 3.75 13.38 18.39
N ARG A 207 3.74 14.60 18.92
CA ARG A 207 2.89 15.66 18.39
C ARG A 207 3.48 16.17 17.07
N VAL A 208 2.62 16.26 16.05
CA VAL A 208 3.03 16.67 14.70
C VAL A 208 2.21 17.87 14.22
N THR A 209 2.62 18.43 13.09
CA THR A 209 1.89 19.54 12.47
C THR A 209 0.45 19.14 12.16
N LYS A 210 -0.48 20.12 12.17
CA LYS A 210 -1.91 19.88 11.89
C LYS A 210 -2.16 19.21 10.54
N GLY A 211 -1.30 19.47 9.55
CA GLY A 211 -1.38 18.93 8.20
C GLY A 211 -0.59 17.63 8.00
N PHE A 212 0.00 17.06 9.06
CA PHE A 212 0.83 15.87 8.91
C PHE A 212 0.01 14.69 8.40
N ASN A 213 0.53 14.03 7.36
CA ASN A 213 -0.02 12.78 6.86
C ASN A 213 1.11 11.74 6.81
N ALA A 214 0.97 10.69 7.62
CA ALA A 214 1.95 9.61 7.71
C ALA A 214 2.26 8.98 6.34
N LYS A 215 1.27 8.87 5.43
CA LYS A 215 1.47 8.31 4.09
C LYS A 215 2.27 9.24 3.18
N ASP A 216 1.84 10.50 3.11
CA ASP A 216 2.26 11.44 2.08
C ASP A 216 3.61 12.10 2.40
N GLN A 217 3.90 12.28 3.70
CA GLN A 217 5.17 12.87 4.14
C GLN A 217 6.27 11.83 4.38
N CYS A 218 5.97 10.55 4.20
CA CYS A 218 6.96 9.48 4.20
C CYS A 218 7.82 9.53 2.93
N ASN A 219 9.14 9.48 3.11
CA ASN A 219 10.14 9.57 2.06
C ASN A 219 10.44 8.24 1.39
N ALA A 220 10.58 7.20 2.21
CA ALA A 220 10.93 5.86 1.80
C ALA A 220 10.40 4.86 2.83
N ARG A 221 10.30 3.60 2.44
CA ARG A 221 10.08 2.49 3.36
C ARG A 221 11.22 1.50 3.20
N THR A 222 11.67 0.95 4.31
CA THR A 222 12.56 -0.19 4.35
C THR A 222 11.76 -1.40 4.81
N TYR A 223 11.84 -2.47 4.04
CA TYR A 223 11.26 -3.76 4.39
C TYR A 223 12.38 -4.79 4.52
N THR A 224 12.17 -5.74 5.42
CA THR A 224 12.97 -6.96 5.49
C THR A 224 12.15 -8.15 5.05
N TYR A 225 12.82 -9.13 4.46
CA TYR A 225 12.24 -10.43 4.12
C TYR A 225 13.15 -11.53 4.65
N THR A 226 12.75 -12.16 5.75
CA THR A 226 13.52 -13.22 6.41
C THR A 226 13.00 -14.58 5.95
N LEU A 227 13.89 -15.42 5.43
CA LEU A 227 13.53 -16.72 4.85
C LEU A 227 14.60 -17.80 5.08
N PRO A 228 14.21 -19.08 5.12
CA PRO A 228 15.17 -20.20 5.14
C PRO A 228 16.10 -20.17 3.92
N THR A 229 17.39 -20.44 4.12
CA THR A 229 18.38 -20.38 3.01
C THR A 229 18.19 -21.47 1.97
N VAL A 230 17.52 -22.58 2.33
CA VAL A 230 17.09 -23.63 1.37
C VAL A 230 16.24 -23.09 0.23
N ALA A 231 15.65 -21.90 0.39
CA ALA A 231 14.99 -21.20 -0.69
C ALA A 231 15.90 -20.93 -1.89
N PHE A 232 17.20 -20.79 -1.68
CA PHE A 232 18.16 -20.57 -2.76
C PHE A 232 18.82 -21.83 -3.29
N ALA A 233 18.56 -23.00 -2.68
CA ALA A 233 19.13 -24.28 -3.12
C ALA A 233 18.84 -24.54 -4.61
N PRO A 234 19.84 -25.01 -5.40
CA PRO A 234 19.65 -25.36 -6.80
C PRO A 234 18.46 -26.31 -6.99
N CYS A 235 17.66 -26.11 -8.02
CA CYS A 235 16.42 -26.88 -8.23
C CYS A 235 16.64 -28.37 -8.50
N GLU A 236 17.82 -28.75 -9.01
CA GLU A 236 18.21 -30.14 -9.30
C GLU A 236 18.75 -30.87 -8.05
N ALA A 237 19.05 -30.15 -6.97
CA ALA A 237 19.62 -30.73 -5.76
C ALA A 237 18.51 -31.09 -4.76
N GLU A 238 18.47 -32.33 -4.32
CA GLU A 238 17.67 -32.72 -3.14
C GLU A 238 18.27 -32.02 -1.91
N SER A 239 17.52 -31.08 -1.34
CA SER A 239 17.97 -30.26 -0.21
C SER A 239 16.91 -30.28 0.89
N GLU A 240 17.34 -30.68 2.08
CA GLU A 240 16.51 -30.61 3.28
C GLU A 240 16.74 -29.28 3.99
N GLN A 241 15.67 -28.67 4.52
CA GLN A 241 15.73 -27.36 5.16
C GLN A 241 16.64 -27.35 6.40
N GLU A 242 16.67 -28.46 7.12
CA GLU A 242 17.38 -28.62 8.38
C GLU A 242 18.91 -28.70 8.16
N THR A 243 19.35 -29.30 7.05
CA THR A 243 20.76 -29.58 6.76
C THR A 243 21.38 -28.62 5.74
N PHE A 244 20.57 -28.01 4.86
CA PHE A 244 21.09 -27.09 3.85
C PHE A 244 21.76 -25.88 4.48
N ARG A 245 22.95 -25.53 3.96
CA ARG A 245 23.68 -24.32 4.33
C ARG A 245 24.13 -23.61 3.06
N ILE A 246 23.85 -22.31 2.95
CA ILE A 246 24.17 -21.55 1.75
C ILE A 246 25.69 -21.31 1.66
N GLY A 247 26.29 -21.76 0.56
CA GLY A 247 27.69 -21.47 0.26
C GLY A 247 27.91 -20.03 -0.20
N THR A 248 29.13 -19.52 -0.04
CA THR A 248 29.51 -18.14 -0.40
C THR A 248 29.19 -17.79 -1.85
N GLU A 249 29.45 -18.69 -2.79
CA GLU A 249 29.19 -18.46 -4.23
C GLU A 249 27.70 -18.22 -4.50
N LEU A 250 26.83 -19.02 -3.89
CA LEU A 250 25.39 -18.91 -4.04
C LEU A 250 24.85 -17.65 -3.37
N LEU A 251 25.39 -17.29 -2.20
CA LEU A 251 25.07 -16.04 -1.51
C LEU A 251 25.47 -14.80 -2.34
N GLU A 252 26.64 -14.82 -3.00
CA GLU A 252 27.02 -13.75 -3.90
C GLU A 252 26.10 -13.68 -5.13
N LYS A 253 25.67 -14.81 -5.69
CA LYS A 253 24.65 -14.83 -6.75
C LYS A 253 23.32 -14.21 -6.28
N VAL A 254 22.91 -14.44 -5.02
CA VAL A 254 21.75 -13.75 -4.43
C VAL A 254 22.00 -12.24 -4.40
N LYS A 255 23.12 -11.79 -3.83
CA LYS A 255 23.47 -10.35 -3.73
C LYS A 255 23.50 -9.67 -5.11
N GLU A 256 24.08 -10.31 -6.13
CA GLU A 256 24.11 -9.83 -7.51
C GLU A 256 22.70 -9.73 -8.11
N THR A 257 21.88 -10.76 -7.92
CA THR A 257 20.50 -10.79 -8.43
C THR A 257 19.64 -9.68 -7.80
N LEU A 258 19.82 -9.41 -6.50
CA LEU A 258 19.07 -8.35 -5.80
C LEU A 258 19.44 -6.95 -6.31
N LYS A 259 20.73 -6.70 -6.58
CA LYS A 259 21.20 -5.42 -7.15
C LYS A 259 20.56 -5.09 -8.49
N LEU A 260 20.15 -6.09 -9.27
CA LEU A 260 19.45 -5.87 -10.54
C LEU A 260 18.11 -5.15 -10.39
N TYR A 261 17.55 -4.99 -9.18
CA TYR A 261 16.34 -4.20 -8.95
C TYR A 261 16.59 -2.72 -8.71
N GLU A 262 17.81 -2.31 -8.37
CA GLU A 262 18.14 -0.95 -7.96
C GLU A 262 17.94 0.07 -9.09
N GLY A 263 17.57 1.29 -8.73
CA GLY A 263 17.27 2.37 -9.66
C GLY A 263 15.78 2.53 -9.95
N THR A 264 15.48 3.40 -10.91
CA THR A 264 14.11 3.69 -11.34
C THR A 264 13.73 2.80 -12.50
N LYS A 265 12.79 1.87 -12.28
CA LYS A 265 12.35 0.91 -13.29
C LYS A 265 10.83 0.79 -13.34
N ASN A 266 10.32 0.14 -14.38
CA ASN A 266 8.90 -0.12 -14.53
C ASN A 266 8.53 -1.47 -13.90
N PHE A 267 7.81 -1.45 -12.79
CA PHE A 267 7.48 -2.63 -12.00
C PHE A 267 6.06 -3.17 -12.27
N HIS A 268 5.49 -2.93 -13.45
CA HIS A 268 4.10 -3.32 -13.76
C HIS A 268 3.82 -4.83 -13.61
N ASN A 269 4.77 -5.70 -13.99
CA ASN A 269 4.66 -7.16 -13.78
C ASN A 269 4.73 -7.58 -12.31
N PHE A 270 5.32 -6.74 -11.46
CA PHE A 270 5.50 -6.97 -10.03
C PHE A 270 4.28 -6.56 -9.22
N THR A 271 3.13 -6.32 -9.86
CA THR A 271 1.87 -6.09 -9.16
C THR A 271 0.74 -6.71 -9.99
N SER A 272 -0.50 -6.58 -9.54
CA SER A 272 -1.70 -7.04 -10.25
C SER A 272 -2.40 -5.87 -10.94
N LYS A 273 -3.08 -6.16 -12.06
CA LYS A 273 -3.96 -5.23 -12.79
C LYS A 273 -3.31 -3.90 -13.22
N LYS A 274 -1.99 -3.90 -13.44
CA LYS A 274 -1.22 -2.68 -13.69
C LYS A 274 -0.67 -2.66 -15.12
N ASN A 275 -0.92 -1.58 -15.85
CA ASN A 275 -0.43 -1.42 -17.21
C ASN A 275 1.01 -0.86 -17.22
N PHE A 276 1.86 -1.39 -18.11
CA PHE A 276 3.19 -0.87 -18.44
C PHE A 276 3.19 0.64 -18.72
N LEU A 277 2.25 1.16 -19.50
CA LEU A 277 2.23 2.58 -19.88
C LEU A 277 1.80 3.51 -18.75
N ASP A 278 1.23 2.99 -17.66
CA ASP A 278 0.77 3.83 -16.56
C ASP A 278 1.98 4.28 -15.71
N PRO A 279 2.27 5.61 -15.63
CA PRO A 279 3.43 6.15 -14.93
C PRO A 279 3.55 5.73 -13.48
N SER A 280 2.41 5.43 -12.82
CA SER A 280 2.40 4.94 -11.45
C SER A 280 2.92 3.50 -11.32
N ALA A 281 3.45 2.87 -12.36
CA ALA A 281 4.18 1.60 -12.29
C ALA A 281 5.69 1.81 -12.11
N LYS A 282 6.18 3.03 -12.40
CA LYS A 282 7.58 3.38 -12.18
C LYS A 282 7.85 3.51 -10.68
N ARG A 283 8.82 2.77 -10.18
CA ARG A 283 9.24 2.81 -8.78
C ARG A 283 10.75 2.92 -8.70
N PHE A 284 11.21 3.55 -7.62
CA PHE A 284 12.61 3.76 -7.33
C PHE A 284 13.03 2.89 -6.14
N ILE A 285 13.87 1.90 -6.42
CA ILE A 285 14.52 1.06 -5.42
C ILE A 285 15.88 1.68 -5.12
N MET A 286 16.07 2.08 -3.86
CA MET A 286 17.28 2.77 -3.40
C MET A 286 18.40 1.78 -3.09
N SER A 287 18.05 0.65 -2.49
CA SER A 287 18.97 -0.46 -2.23
C SER A 287 18.22 -1.78 -2.07
N PHE A 288 18.86 -2.89 -2.45
CA PHE A 288 18.37 -4.23 -2.13
C PHE A 288 19.53 -5.16 -1.80
N THR A 289 19.65 -5.54 -0.53
CA THR A 289 20.79 -6.31 -0.01
C THR A 289 20.36 -7.57 0.73
N SER A 290 21.32 -8.42 1.04
CA SER A 290 21.16 -9.62 1.87
C SER A 290 22.08 -9.53 3.09
N SER A 291 21.63 -10.03 4.24
CA SER A 291 22.52 -10.29 5.38
C SER A 291 23.44 -11.47 5.10
N GLU A 292 24.40 -11.68 6.00
CA GLU A 292 25.05 -12.98 6.15
C GLU A 292 24.05 -14.03 6.69
N PRO A 293 24.23 -15.32 6.39
CA PRO A 293 23.37 -16.38 6.89
C PRO A 293 23.56 -16.56 8.40
N PHE A 294 22.50 -16.96 9.08
CA PHE A 294 22.49 -17.22 10.52
C PHE A 294 21.58 -18.40 10.87
N GLN A 295 21.86 -19.07 11.98
CA GLN A 295 21.01 -20.17 12.45
C GLN A 295 19.92 -19.65 13.38
N SER A 296 18.68 -20.08 13.11
CA SER A 296 17.56 -19.85 14.02
C SER A 296 17.66 -20.75 15.26
N PRO A 297 16.92 -20.45 16.36
CA PRO A 297 16.82 -21.33 17.52
C PRO A 297 16.31 -22.75 17.22
N HIS A 298 15.69 -22.96 16.06
CA HIS A 298 15.16 -24.25 15.61
C HIS A 298 16.14 -25.02 14.70
N GLY A 299 17.40 -24.57 14.56
CA GLY A 299 18.44 -25.29 13.81
C GLY A 299 18.41 -25.12 12.29
N VAL A 300 17.43 -24.39 11.76
CA VAL A 300 17.31 -24.02 10.34
C VAL A 300 18.13 -22.74 10.08
N GLU A 301 18.86 -22.71 8.97
CA GLU A 301 19.61 -21.53 8.54
C GLU A 301 18.70 -20.54 7.78
N PHE A 302 18.80 -19.27 8.12
CA PHE A 302 18.04 -18.17 7.54
C PHE A 302 18.96 -17.10 6.98
N VAL A 303 18.40 -16.28 6.10
CA VAL A 303 18.98 -15.00 5.69
C VAL A 303 17.89 -13.93 5.72
N THR A 304 18.29 -12.67 5.89
CA THR A 304 17.37 -11.52 5.84
C THR A 304 17.71 -10.65 4.65
N LEU A 305 16.78 -10.56 3.70
CA LEU A 305 16.87 -9.62 2.60
C LEU A 305 16.35 -8.25 3.06
N LYS A 306 17.00 -7.16 2.68
CA LYS A 306 16.60 -5.79 3.06
C LYS A 306 16.45 -4.93 1.81
N VAL A 307 15.24 -4.43 1.57
CA VAL A 307 14.91 -3.54 0.44
C VAL A 307 14.49 -2.17 0.95
N LYS A 308 15.15 -1.12 0.47
CA LYS A 308 14.76 0.28 0.69
C LYS A 308 14.25 0.86 -0.62
N GLY A 309 13.04 1.39 -0.60
CA GLY A 309 12.43 1.99 -1.78
C GLY A 309 11.60 3.22 -1.41
N GLN A 310 11.42 4.13 -2.37
CA GLN A 310 10.61 5.34 -2.15
C GLN A 310 9.14 4.98 -1.85
N SER A 311 8.60 4.03 -2.61
CA SER A 311 7.27 3.48 -2.46
C SER A 311 7.20 2.10 -3.08
N PHE A 312 6.22 1.30 -2.68
CA PHE A 312 5.98 -0.04 -3.20
C PHE A 312 4.50 -0.19 -3.60
N MET A 313 4.25 -0.95 -4.65
CA MET A 313 2.90 -1.39 -5.05
C MET A 313 2.50 -2.65 -4.29
N LEU A 314 1.21 -2.98 -4.36
CA LEU A 314 0.67 -4.24 -3.86
C LEU A 314 1.49 -5.42 -4.42
N HIS A 315 1.87 -6.35 -3.53
CA HIS A 315 2.66 -7.55 -3.84
C HIS A 315 4.07 -7.33 -4.43
N GLN A 316 4.52 -6.09 -4.62
CA GLN A 316 5.77 -5.79 -5.35
C GLN A 316 6.98 -6.48 -4.76
N ILE A 317 7.20 -6.33 -3.46
CA ILE A 317 8.37 -6.91 -2.79
C ILE A 317 8.33 -8.44 -2.87
N ARG A 318 7.16 -9.05 -2.66
CA ARG A 318 6.99 -10.51 -2.69
C ARG A 318 7.23 -11.09 -4.08
N LYS A 319 6.84 -10.39 -5.15
CA LYS A 319 7.17 -10.78 -6.53
C LYS A 319 8.65 -10.55 -6.86
N MET A 320 9.27 -9.48 -6.36
CA MET A 320 10.71 -9.23 -6.54
C MET A 320 11.53 -10.34 -5.88
N VAL A 321 11.20 -10.70 -4.64
CA VAL A 321 11.81 -11.82 -3.91
C VAL A 321 11.53 -13.14 -4.62
N GLY A 322 10.28 -13.38 -5.03
CA GLY A 322 9.89 -14.62 -5.71
C GLY A 322 10.68 -14.87 -7.00
N LEU A 323 10.81 -13.85 -7.85
CA LEU A 323 11.61 -13.96 -9.07
C LEU A 323 13.11 -14.07 -8.76
N ALA A 324 13.63 -13.38 -7.75
CA ALA A 324 15.03 -13.52 -7.34
C ALA A 324 15.35 -14.96 -6.90
N ILE A 325 14.47 -15.57 -6.10
CA ILE A 325 14.58 -16.98 -5.72
C ILE A 325 14.59 -17.87 -6.96
N ALA A 326 13.62 -17.70 -7.87
CA ALA A 326 13.54 -18.51 -9.09
C ALA A 326 14.79 -18.40 -9.98
N ILE A 327 15.42 -17.22 -10.06
CA ILE A 327 16.68 -17.00 -10.81
C ILE A 327 17.85 -17.73 -10.13
N VAL A 328 17.98 -17.56 -8.81
CA VAL A 328 19.11 -18.13 -8.05
C VAL A 328 19.05 -19.65 -8.07
N ARG A 329 17.86 -20.24 -7.86
CA ARG A 329 17.59 -21.68 -7.91
C ARG A 329 17.81 -22.31 -9.30
N GLY A 330 17.73 -21.51 -10.37
CA GLY A 330 17.86 -21.98 -11.75
C GLY A 330 16.54 -22.32 -12.44
N ASN A 331 15.38 -21.99 -11.86
CA ASN A 331 14.09 -22.12 -12.54
C ASN A 331 13.96 -21.16 -13.75
N THR A 332 14.67 -20.03 -13.70
CA THR A 332 14.72 -19.03 -14.77
C THR A 332 16.07 -18.30 -14.72
N THR A 333 16.33 -17.38 -15.65
CA THR A 333 17.58 -16.61 -15.73
C THR A 333 17.34 -15.11 -15.48
N ALA A 334 18.43 -14.35 -15.32
CA ALA A 334 18.39 -12.89 -15.19
C ALA A 334 17.72 -12.18 -16.39
N ILE A 335 17.72 -12.80 -17.57
CA ILE A 335 17.04 -12.29 -18.77
C ILE A 335 15.54 -12.13 -18.51
N THR A 336 14.93 -13.02 -17.75
CA THR A 336 13.51 -12.92 -17.37
C THR A 336 13.23 -11.69 -16.52
N LEU A 337 14.15 -11.29 -15.65
CA LEU A 337 14.03 -10.03 -14.91
C LEU A 337 14.13 -8.82 -15.85
N GLU A 338 15.06 -8.83 -16.80
CA GLU A 338 15.16 -7.75 -17.79
C GLU A 338 13.87 -7.63 -18.61
N ARG A 339 13.33 -8.74 -19.12
CA ARG A 339 12.04 -8.81 -19.80
C ARG A 339 10.87 -8.38 -18.91
N ALA A 340 10.87 -8.76 -17.63
CA ALA A 340 9.82 -8.37 -16.69
C ALA A 340 9.70 -6.85 -16.50
N LEU A 341 10.76 -6.09 -16.83
CA LEU A 341 10.81 -4.64 -16.74
C LEU A 341 10.49 -3.95 -18.08
N THR A 342 10.34 -4.70 -19.17
CA THR A 342 9.87 -4.21 -20.47
C THR A 342 8.33 -4.29 -20.57
N GLU A 343 7.76 -4.10 -21.77
CA GLU A 343 6.31 -4.08 -21.99
C GLU A 343 5.64 -5.46 -21.84
N GLU A 344 6.40 -6.55 -21.99
CA GLU A 344 5.90 -7.93 -21.92
C GLU A 344 5.14 -8.21 -20.61
N ARG A 345 4.06 -9.00 -20.66
CA ARG A 345 3.33 -9.44 -19.47
C ARG A 345 3.75 -10.84 -19.08
N LEU A 346 4.55 -10.94 -18.02
CA LEU A 346 5.10 -12.23 -17.59
C LEU A 346 4.31 -12.83 -16.42
N ASP A 347 4.24 -14.15 -16.38
CA ASP A 347 3.85 -14.88 -15.17
C ASP A 347 5.03 -14.94 -14.20
N LEU A 348 4.88 -14.30 -13.03
CA LEU A 348 5.94 -14.18 -12.03
C LEU A 348 5.47 -14.77 -10.69
N PRO A 349 6.30 -15.59 -10.03
CA PRO A 349 5.96 -16.16 -8.74
C PRO A 349 5.90 -15.07 -7.66
N MET A 350 5.04 -15.28 -6.66
CA MET A 350 4.88 -14.37 -5.53
C MET A 350 5.21 -15.10 -4.24
N ALA A 351 6.30 -14.71 -3.58
CA ALA A 351 6.75 -15.32 -2.33
C ALA A 351 5.69 -15.23 -1.21
N PRO A 352 5.72 -16.11 -0.19
CA PRO A 352 4.81 -16.03 0.96
C PRO A 352 4.91 -14.70 1.71
N GLY A 353 3.85 -14.34 2.45
CA GLY A 353 3.83 -13.09 3.24
C GLY A 353 4.56 -13.16 4.58
N LEU A 354 4.74 -14.38 5.13
CA LEU A 354 5.23 -14.63 6.49
C LEU A 354 6.56 -13.93 6.80
N GLY A 355 7.54 -14.04 5.90
CA GLY A 355 8.86 -13.45 6.10
C GLY A 355 8.92 -11.93 5.92
N LEU A 356 7.87 -11.28 5.39
CA LEU A 356 7.88 -9.86 5.07
C LEU A 356 7.55 -9.01 6.32
N VAL A 357 8.44 -8.07 6.62
CA VAL A 357 8.28 -7.13 7.73
C VAL A 357 8.53 -5.70 7.25
N LEU A 358 7.62 -4.77 7.56
CA LEU A 358 7.90 -3.35 7.47
C LEU A 358 8.89 -2.97 8.59
N ASP A 359 10.16 -2.81 8.23
CA ASP A 359 11.21 -2.51 9.19
C ASP A 359 11.18 -1.05 9.63
N THR A 360 11.25 -0.12 8.67
CA THR A 360 11.39 1.31 8.96
C THR A 360 10.61 2.18 7.97
N VAL A 361 9.91 3.18 8.49
CA VAL A 361 9.29 4.26 7.71
C VAL A 361 10.11 5.53 7.87
N HIS A 362 10.53 6.12 6.75
CA HIS A 362 11.50 7.19 6.72
C HIS A 362 10.83 8.57 6.57
N TYR A 363 11.16 9.52 7.46
CA TYR A 363 10.60 10.88 7.52
C TYR A 363 11.67 11.98 7.49
N GLU A 364 12.84 11.72 6.91
CA GLU A 364 13.98 12.65 6.97
C GLU A 364 13.61 14.03 6.43
N ARG A 365 12.88 14.13 5.29
CA ARG A 365 12.48 15.46 4.76
C ARG A 365 11.48 16.18 5.66
N TYR A 366 10.64 15.44 6.38
CA TYR A 366 9.73 16.05 7.36
C TYR A 366 10.55 16.59 8.55
N ASN A 367 11.49 15.80 9.06
CA ASN A 367 12.36 16.16 10.18
C ASN A 367 13.24 17.36 9.84
N GLU A 368 13.80 17.42 8.62
CA GLU A 368 14.57 18.58 8.14
C GLU A 368 13.73 19.86 8.12
N ARG A 369 12.45 19.76 7.75
CA ARG A 369 11.57 20.92 7.59
C ARG A 369 10.97 21.42 8.89
N TYR A 370 10.58 20.52 9.80
CA TYR A 370 9.82 20.86 11.00
C TYR A 370 10.54 20.50 12.31
N GLY A 371 11.51 19.60 12.29
CA GLY A 371 12.20 19.14 13.51
C GLY A 371 13.07 20.19 14.20
N LYS A 372 13.24 21.37 13.61
CA LYS A 372 14.01 22.51 14.17
C LYS A 372 13.15 23.71 14.54
N ASP A 373 11.83 23.59 14.48
CA ASP A 373 10.92 24.73 14.72
C ASP A 373 10.64 25.01 16.20
N GLY A 374 11.18 24.20 17.12
CA GLY A 374 11.01 24.32 18.57
C GLY A 374 9.63 23.90 19.08
N ILE A 375 8.74 23.41 18.19
CA ILE A 375 7.36 23.01 18.51
C ILE A 375 7.15 21.51 18.23
N HIS A 376 7.75 20.98 17.18
CA HIS A 376 7.58 19.59 16.76
C HIS A 376 8.88 18.80 16.91
N ASN A 377 8.77 17.63 17.52
CA ASN A 377 9.89 16.71 17.65
C ASN A 377 10.16 16.00 16.30
N PRO A 378 11.44 15.75 15.96
CA PRO A 378 11.80 14.85 14.87
C PRO A 378 11.24 13.45 15.11
N LEU A 379 10.72 12.81 14.06
CA LEU A 379 10.22 11.44 14.10
C LEU A 379 11.36 10.44 13.89
N THR A 380 12.30 10.36 14.84
CA THR A 380 13.46 9.43 14.80
C THR A 380 13.26 8.17 15.64
N TRP A 381 12.49 8.26 16.73
CA TRP A 381 12.12 7.15 17.61
C TRP A 381 13.30 6.40 18.26
N GLU A 382 14.47 7.05 18.36
CA GLU A 382 15.70 6.44 18.90
C GLU A 382 15.53 5.96 20.35
N ALA A 383 14.73 6.67 21.15
CA ALA A 383 14.46 6.31 22.54
C ALA A 383 13.71 4.97 22.68
N GLN A 384 12.92 4.59 21.67
CA GLN A 384 12.11 3.37 21.66
C GLN A 384 12.84 2.18 21.03
N GLU A 385 14.02 2.38 20.43
CA GLU A 385 14.66 1.39 19.56
C GLU A 385 14.95 0.07 20.27
N THR A 386 15.41 0.10 21.53
CA THR A 386 15.66 -1.12 22.31
C THR A 386 14.38 -1.92 22.55
N GLN A 387 13.27 -1.24 22.85
CA GLN A 387 11.98 -1.88 23.10
C GLN A 387 11.38 -2.46 21.82
N VAL A 388 11.50 -1.71 20.71
CA VAL A 388 11.08 -2.17 19.38
C VAL A 388 11.86 -3.42 18.98
N GLN A 389 13.19 -3.42 19.14
CA GLN A 389 14.02 -4.56 18.76
C GLN A 389 13.72 -5.80 19.60
N ASP A 390 13.49 -5.64 20.91
CA ASP A 390 13.07 -6.74 21.79
C ASP A 390 11.72 -7.32 21.34
N PHE A 391 10.76 -6.47 20.97
CA PHE A 391 9.48 -6.92 20.43
C PHE A 391 9.63 -7.64 19.08
N VAL A 392 10.44 -7.11 18.16
CA VAL A 392 10.70 -7.74 16.86
C VAL A 392 11.26 -9.14 17.06
N GLU A 393 12.25 -9.29 17.94
CA GLU A 393 12.84 -10.61 18.23
C GLU A 393 11.81 -11.56 18.84
N ARG A 394 11.11 -11.11 19.89
CA ARG A 394 10.21 -11.96 20.70
C ARG A 394 8.89 -12.30 20.03
N GLN A 395 8.35 -11.42 19.20
CA GLN A 395 6.99 -11.55 18.65
C GLN A 395 6.96 -11.76 17.13
N ILE A 396 7.93 -11.21 16.39
CA ILE A 396 7.95 -11.28 14.92
C ILE A 396 8.89 -12.40 14.46
N PHE A 397 10.18 -12.32 14.79
CA PHE A 397 11.18 -13.29 14.34
C PHE A 397 10.96 -14.67 14.97
N SER A 398 10.68 -14.74 16.27
CA SER A 398 10.27 -15.99 16.92
C SER A 398 9.13 -16.70 16.19
N GLN A 399 8.09 -15.95 15.79
CA GLN A 399 6.93 -16.48 15.09
C GLN A 399 7.30 -16.92 13.67
N ILE A 400 8.13 -16.16 12.94
CA ILE A 400 8.62 -16.55 11.61
C ILE A 400 9.40 -17.85 11.68
N TYR A 401 10.37 -17.96 12.60
CA TYR A 401 11.22 -19.15 12.73
C TYR A 401 10.41 -20.37 13.13
N LYS A 402 9.54 -20.23 14.13
CA LYS A 402 8.65 -21.30 14.59
C LYS A 402 7.74 -21.78 13.47
N THR A 403 7.08 -20.85 12.78
CA THR A 403 6.12 -21.19 11.71
C THR A 403 6.81 -21.88 10.54
N GLU A 404 7.99 -21.42 10.11
CA GLU A 404 8.74 -22.09 9.04
C GLU A 404 9.28 -23.47 9.46
N ALA A 405 9.66 -23.64 10.73
CA ALA A 405 10.09 -24.94 11.24
C ALA A 405 8.94 -25.96 11.33
N GLU A 406 7.74 -25.52 11.72
CA GLU A 406 6.56 -26.39 11.90
C GLU A 406 5.79 -26.64 10.60
N GLN A 407 5.57 -25.59 9.79
CA GLN A 407 4.67 -25.62 8.64
C GLN A 407 5.38 -25.72 7.29
N ARG A 408 6.69 -25.44 7.24
CA ARG A 408 7.50 -25.51 6.01
C ARG A 408 6.92 -24.69 4.84
N ASN A 409 6.27 -23.55 5.14
CA ASN A 409 5.56 -22.71 4.18
C ASN A 409 6.43 -22.31 2.98
N MET A 410 7.71 -21.99 3.23
CA MET A 410 8.64 -21.64 2.16
C MET A 410 8.93 -22.83 1.23
N LEU A 411 9.13 -24.05 1.77
CA LEU A 411 9.36 -25.26 0.98
C LEU A 411 8.14 -25.63 0.13
N ASP A 412 6.94 -25.60 0.71
CA ASP A 412 5.70 -25.87 -0.02
C ASP A 412 5.53 -24.89 -1.18
N TRP A 413 5.80 -23.60 -0.94
CA TRP A 413 5.76 -22.60 -1.99
C TRP A 413 6.83 -22.81 -3.06
N ILE A 414 8.08 -23.15 -2.68
CA ILE A 414 9.14 -23.49 -3.65
C ILE A 414 8.71 -24.66 -4.54
N GLY A 415 8.02 -25.65 -3.97
CA GLY A 415 7.43 -26.76 -4.69
C GLY A 415 6.37 -26.36 -5.73
N THR A 416 5.99 -25.08 -5.81
CA THR A 416 5.08 -24.55 -6.85
C THR A 416 5.80 -23.82 -7.98
N LEU A 417 7.11 -23.57 -7.86
CA LEU A 417 7.85 -22.74 -8.80
C LEU A 417 7.91 -23.31 -10.23
N HIS A 418 7.77 -24.61 -10.41
CA HIS A 418 7.73 -25.25 -11.73
C HIS A 418 6.40 -25.09 -12.46
N TYR A 419 5.34 -24.64 -11.78
CA TYR A 419 4.06 -24.33 -12.42
C TYR A 419 4.06 -22.97 -13.14
N HIS A 420 5.02 -22.09 -12.81
CA HIS A 420 5.16 -20.80 -13.46
C HIS A 420 5.87 -20.93 -14.80
N SER A 421 5.35 -20.28 -15.85
CA SER A 421 5.98 -20.32 -17.17
C SER A 421 7.21 -19.41 -17.29
N TYR A 422 7.29 -18.36 -16.47
CA TYR A 422 8.28 -17.27 -16.59
C TYR A 422 8.30 -16.58 -17.96
N ASP A 423 7.27 -16.80 -18.76
CA ASP A 423 7.12 -16.30 -20.11
C ASP A 423 5.85 -15.45 -20.22
N THR A 424 5.60 -14.94 -21.41
CA THR A 424 4.43 -14.14 -21.74
C THR A 424 3.17 -14.91 -21.36
N ARG A 425 2.31 -14.28 -20.57
CA ARG A 425 1.02 -14.84 -20.22
C ARG A 425 0.26 -15.09 -21.51
N LYS A 426 -0.23 -16.32 -21.67
CA LYS A 426 -1.24 -16.60 -22.69
C LYS A 426 -2.50 -15.90 -22.20
N ASP A 427 -2.84 -14.76 -22.80
CA ASP A 427 -4.13 -14.13 -22.52
C ASP A 427 -5.21 -15.18 -22.78
N GLU A 428 -5.93 -15.60 -21.75
CA GLU A 428 -7.20 -16.28 -21.99
C GLU A 428 -8.10 -15.26 -22.71
N PRO A 429 -8.69 -15.61 -23.87
CA PRO A 429 -9.66 -14.74 -24.49
C PRO A 429 -10.78 -14.48 -23.47
N PRO A 430 -11.35 -13.26 -23.43
CA PRO A 430 -12.47 -12.99 -22.55
C PRO A 430 -13.56 -14.06 -22.78
N PRO A 431 -14.17 -14.60 -21.72
CA PRO A 431 -15.18 -15.63 -21.88
C PRO A 431 -16.25 -15.12 -22.85
N ALA A 432 -16.55 -15.95 -23.86
CA ALA A 432 -17.62 -15.65 -24.80
C ALA A 432 -18.91 -15.33 -24.01
N PRO A 433 -19.73 -14.37 -24.44
CA PRO A 433 -20.97 -14.05 -23.74
C PRO A 433 -21.90 -15.26 -23.81
N VAL A 434 -21.91 -16.07 -22.75
CA VAL A 434 -22.88 -17.14 -22.59
C VAL A 434 -24.20 -16.47 -22.23
N GLY A 435 -25.14 -16.50 -23.17
CA GLY A 435 -26.48 -15.99 -22.98
C GLY A 435 -27.13 -16.60 -21.73
N GLY A 436 -27.51 -15.70 -20.82
CA GLY A 436 -28.56 -15.82 -19.82
C GLY A 436 -28.80 -17.17 -19.15
N LYS A 437 -28.44 -17.26 -17.87
CA LYS A 437 -29.42 -17.47 -16.79
C LYS A 437 -28.84 -16.99 -15.46
N SER A 438 -29.61 -16.16 -14.78
CA SER A 438 -29.27 -15.45 -13.56
C SER A 438 -29.18 -16.37 -12.33
N SER A 439 -28.04 -16.35 -11.64
CA SER A 439 -27.97 -16.60 -10.20
C SER A 439 -26.89 -15.69 -9.62
N LYS A 440 -27.27 -14.92 -8.60
CA LYS A 440 -26.55 -13.82 -7.95
C LYS A 440 -25.09 -14.19 -7.62
N ALA A 441 -24.17 -13.32 -8.03
CA ALA A 441 -22.81 -13.26 -7.52
C ALA A 441 -22.69 -12.01 -6.63
N ASP A 442 -22.01 -12.20 -5.51
CA ASP A 442 -21.75 -11.25 -4.45
C ASP A 442 -20.95 -10.03 -4.96
N ASP A 443 -21.37 -8.87 -4.46
CA ASP A 443 -20.95 -7.54 -4.89
C ASP A 443 -19.70 -7.12 -4.08
N ASP A 444 -18.51 -7.47 -4.61
CA ASP A 444 -17.23 -6.88 -4.19
C ASP A 444 -17.14 -5.46 -4.77
N ASN A 445 -17.54 -4.48 -3.97
CA ASN A 445 -17.43 -3.06 -4.29
C ASN A 445 -16.38 -2.40 -3.38
N ASP A 446 -15.12 -2.47 -3.81
CA ASP A 446 -13.95 -1.79 -3.22
C ASP A 446 -13.56 -0.58 -4.09
N GLU A 447 -13.79 0.64 -3.57
CA GLU A 447 -13.13 1.90 -3.99
C GLU A 447 -12.31 2.51 -2.83
#